data_AF-A0A142XDS6-F1
#
_entry.id   AF-A0A142XDS6-F1
#
_cell.length_a   1.000
_cell.length_b   1.000
_cell.length_c   1.000
_cell.angle_alpha   90.00
_cell.angle_beta   90.00
_cell.angle_gamma   90.00
#
_symmetry.space_group_name_H-M   'P 1'
#
loop_
_entity.id
_entity.type
_entity.pdbx_description
1 polymer ?
#
loop_
_entity_poly.entity_id
_entity_poly.type
_entity_poly.pdbx_seq_one_letter_code
_entity_poly.pdbx_strand_id
1 'polypeptide(L)' 'MPILADALQDAGCADEALLAHCREPGAHVRGCWVVDLVLGRE' A
#
# COMPACT_ATOMS: atom_id res chain seq x y z
N MET A 1 2.66 -3.50 5.89
CA MET A 1 1.43 -3.07 6.60
C MET A 1 0.20 -3.86 6.13
N PRO A 2 -0.09 -5.03 6.71
CA PRO A 2 -1.15 -5.94 6.23
C PRO A 2 -2.55 -5.31 6.19
N ILE A 3 -2.92 -4.55 7.23
CA ILE A 3 -4.25 -3.92 7.35
C ILE A 3 -4.55 -2.95 6.19
N LEU A 4 -3.52 -2.27 5.66
CA LEU A 4 -3.70 -1.37 4.52
C LEU A 4 -4.01 -2.15 3.24
N ALA A 5 -3.36 -3.31 3.03
CA ALA A 5 -3.63 -4.15 1.87
C ALA A 5 -5.09 -4.62 1.87
N ASP A 6 -5.58 -5.04 3.03
CA ASP A 6 -6.94 -5.55 3.18
C ASP A 6 -7.97 -4.42 2.96
N ALA A 7 -7.76 -3.25 3.56
CA ALA A 7 -8.62 -2.09 3.34
C ALA A 7 -8.67 -1.65 1.86
N LEU A 8 -7.55 -1.76 1.14
CA LEU A 8 -7.52 -1.43 -0.29
C LEU A 8 -8.24 -2.48 -1.14
N GLN A 9 -8.11 -3.78 -0.82
CA GLN A 9 -8.90 -4.82 -1.48
C GLN A 9 -10.41 -4.65 -1.24
N ASP A 10 -10.81 -4.34 -0.01
CA ASP A 10 -12.21 -4.06 0.34
C ASP A 10 -12.75 -2.82 -0.40
N ALA A 11 -11.89 -1.84 -0.68
CA ALA A 11 -12.21 -0.68 -1.49
C ALA A 11 -12.23 -0.97 -3.01
N GLY A 12 -11.95 -2.20 -3.43
CA GLY A 12 -11.95 -2.62 -4.84
C GLY A 12 -10.61 -2.45 -5.57
N CYS A 13 -9.51 -2.20 -4.85
CA CYS A 13 -8.18 -2.18 -5.45
C CYS A 13 -7.76 -3.60 -5.85
N ALA A 14 -7.37 -3.76 -7.12
CA ALA A 14 -6.92 -5.03 -7.70
C ALA A 14 -5.45 -4.99 -8.16
N ASP A 15 -4.70 -3.95 -7.79
CA ASP A 15 -3.27 -3.84 -8.14
C ASP A 15 -2.45 -4.81 -7.29
N GLU A 16 -2.03 -5.92 -7.89
CA GLU A 16 -1.29 -6.98 -7.20
C GLU A 16 0.05 -6.51 -6.65
N ALA A 17 0.76 -5.62 -7.35
CA ALA A 17 2.06 -5.13 -6.92
C ALA A 17 1.94 -4.24 -5.67
N LEU A 18 0.93 -3.38 -5.65
CA LEU A 18 0.59 -2.56 -4.49
C LEU A 18 0.21 -3.43 -3.29
N LEU A 19 -0.69 -4.39 -3.51
CA LEU A 19 -1.20 -5.24 -2.45
C LEU A 19 -0.12 -6.17 -1.90
N ALA A 20 0.76 -6.70 -2.76
CA ALA A 20 1.91 -7.46 -2.35
C ALA A 20 2.87 -6.61 -1.52
N HIS A 21 3.20 -5.39 -1.96
CA HIS A 21 4.09 -4.50 -1.22
C HIS A 21 3.53 -4.14 0.17
N CYS A 22 2.24 -3.86 0.29
CA CYS A 22 1.59 -3.64 1.58
C CYS A 22 1.72 -4.87 2.52
N ARG A 23 1.82 -6.08 1.98
CA ARG A 23 1.95 -7.32 2.77
C ARG A 23 3.40 -7.68 3.06
N GLU A 24 4.36 -7.11 2.35
CA GLU A 24 5.78 -7.34 2.63
C GLU A 24 6.15 -6.89 4.05
N PRO A 25 6.98 -7.67 4.75
CA PRO A 25 7.53 -7.28 6.04
C PRO A 25 8.50 -6.10 5.85
N GLY A 26 8.36 -5.07 6.67
CA GLY A 26 9.20 -3.88 6.59
C GLY A 26 8.48 -2.63 7.08
N ALA A 27 9.25 -1.61 7.44
CA ALA A 27 8.69 -0.31 7.80
C ALA A 27 8.38 0.48 6.53
N HIS A 28 7.11 0.86 6.34
CA HIS A 28 6.74 1.84 5.31
C HIS A 28 6.98 3.24 5.89
N VAL A 29 8.02 3.91 5.41
CA VAL A 29 8.44 5.26 5.86
C VAL A 29 8.23 6.29 4.74
N ARG A 30 8.53 7.57 5.00
CA ARG A 30 8.55 8.61 3.97
C ARG A 30 9.50 8.22 2.83
N GLY A 31 9.01 8.24 1.59
CA GLY A 31 9.72 7.72 0.41
C GLY A 31 9.36 6.28 0.03
N CYS A 32 8.50 5.61 0.81
CA CYS A 32 7.81 4.43 0.32
C CYS A 32 6.77 4.85 -0.72
N TRP A 33 6.88 4.32 -1.93
CA TRP A 33 6.02 4.67 -3.05
C TRP A 33 4.52 4.47 -2.75
N VAL A 34 4.13 3.41 -2.02
CA VAL A 34 2.72 3.20 -1.62
C VAL A 34 2.23 4.30 -0.69
N VAL A 35 3.08 4.76 0.23
CA VAL A 35 2.71 5.85 1.16
C VAL A 35 2.53 7.15 0.39
N ASP A 36 3.41 7.45 -0.56
CA ASP A 36 3.31 8.66 -1.38
C ASP A 36 2.08 8.61 -2.29
N LEU A 37 1.75 7.45 -2.87
CA LEU A 37 0.55 7.21 -3.68
C LEU A 37 -0.74 7.44 -2.86
N VAL A 38 -0.86 6.80 -1.69
CA VAL A 38 -2.06 6.93 -0.83
C VAL A 38 -2.22 8.35 -0.28
N LEU A 39 -1.12 9.08 -0.11
CA LEU A 39 -1.15 10.48 0.32
C LEU A 39 -1.29 11.48 -0.84
N GLY A 40 -1.34 11.03 -2.10
CA GLY A 40 -1.46 11.89 -3.29
C GLY A 40 -0.27 12.83 -3.48
N ARG A 41 0.96 12.33 -3.28
CA ARG A 41 2.20 13.12 -3.30
C ARG A 41 3.03 12.96 -4.57
N GLU A 42 2.39 12.64 -5.69
CA GLU A 42 3.00 12.54 -7.02
C GLU A 42 3.10 13.88 -7.76
#